data_AF-A0A7Y5I0V5-F1
#
_entry.id   AF-A0A7Y5I0V5-F1
#
_cell.length_a   1.000
_cell.length_b   1.000
_cell.length_c   1.000
_cell.angle_alpha   90.00
_cell.angle_beta   90.00
_cell.angle_gamma   90.00
#
_symmetry.space_group_name_H-M   'P 1'
#
loop_
_entity.id
_entity.type
_entity.pdbx_description
1 polymer ?
#
loop_
_entity_poly.entity_id
_entity_poly.type
_entity_poly.pdbx_seq_one_letter_code
_entity_poly.pdbx_strand_id
1 'polypeptide(L)'
;MKRIVVTGMGVVSPLGCNVEHVWSRLLSGQSGIIELPQAIVDGIAAKVAGVVPDYSPQNPEGFDPNRATEPKEQRKMDRFILFALEAAQQALEQANWRPRSDDERFRTATVIASGVGGFGAIADAVRTTETRGPRRLSPFTIPSFLANMAAGAVSIQHGFGGALGAPVTACAAGVQAIGDAARLIRSGEADIALCGGVEACIDRVSIGAFAAARALSTDFAEMPHQASRPFDQARDGFVMAEGAGLLVIEGVQNFV
;
A
#
# COMPACT_ATOMS: atom_id res chain seq x y z
N MET A 1 -26.01 -12.58 -12.05
CA MET A 1 -24.71 -11.90 -11.80
C MET A 1 -23.63 -12.95 -11.70
N LYS A 2 -22.43 -12.73 -12.28
CA LYS A 2 -21.28 -13.63 -12.06
C LYS A 2 -20.95 -13.69 -10.56
N ARG A 3 -20.71 -14.89 -10.03
CA ARG A 3 -20.14 -15.07 -8.68
C ARG A 3 -18.67 -14.65 -8.73
N ILE A 4 -18.18 -14.01 -7.69
CA ILE A 4 -16.79 -13.56 -7.58
C ILE A 4 -16.14 -14.30 -6.42
N VAL A 5 -14.92 -14.77 -6.63
CA VAL A 5 -14.10 -15.42 -5.61
C VAL A 5 -12.75 -14.71 -5.49
N VAL A 6 -12.10 -14.87 -4.34
CA VAL A 6 -10.72 -14.45 -4.11
C VAL A 6 -9.83 -15.68 -4.34
N THR A 7 -8.83 -15.56 -5.22
CA THR A 7 -7.90 -16.65 -5.53
C THR A 7 -6.46 -16.37 -5.13
N GLY A 8 -6.14 -15.13 -4.79
CA GLY A 8 -4.82 -14.76 -4.29
C GLY A 8 -4.86 -13.54 -3.40
N MET A 9 -3.90 -13.46 -2.48
CA MET A 9 -3.76 -12.44 -1.48
C MET A 9 -2.28 -12.08 -1.32
N GLY A 10 -2.00 -10.80 -1.10
CA GLY A 10 -0.66 -10.31 -0.84
C GLY A 10 -0.69 -9.17 0.15
N VAL A 11 0.34 -9.13 1.00
CA VAL A 11 0.41 -8.14 2.08
C VAL A 11 1.84 -7.66 2.31
N VAL A 12 1.94 -6.37 2.56
CA VAL A 12 3.09 -5.68 3.14
C VAL A 12 2.54 -4.85 4.29
N SER A 13 3.00 -5.06 5.51
CA SER A 13 2.39 -4.45 6.70
C SER A 13 3.39 -4.19 7.82
N PRO A 14 2.99 -3.46 8.88
CA PRO A 14 3.82 -3.29 10.06
C PRO A 14 4.14 -4.60 10.81
N LEU A 15 3.42 -5.69 10.52
CA LEU A 15 3.71 -7.02 11.06
C LEU A 15 4.69 -7.82 10.18
N GLY A 16 5.11 -7.27 9.05
CA GLY A 16 5.94 -7.92 8.03
C GLY A 16 5.23 -8.03 6.68
N CYS A 17 5.89 -8.70 5.76
CA CYS A 17 5.41 -9.14 4.46
C CYS A 17 4.96 -10.62 4.55
N ASN A 18 4.27 -11.11 3.51
CA ASN A 18 3.69 -12.44 3.42
C ASN A 18 2.43 -12.66 4.28
N VAL A 19 1.37 -13.17 3.66
CA VAL A 19 0.05 -13.33 4.29
C VAL A 19 0.08 -14.29 5.48
N GLU A 20 0.75 -15.44 5.37
CA GLU A 20 0.81 -16.44 6.44
C GLU A 20 1.61 -15.93 7.64
N HIS A 21 2.74 -15.26 7.38
CA HIS A 21 3.55 -14.66 8.43
C HIS A 21 2.77 -13.58 9.20
N VAL A 22 2.18 -12.63 8.46
CA VAL A 22 1.38 -11.54 9.05
C VAL A 22 0.18 -12.09 9.81
N TRP A 23 -0.53 -13.07 9.25
CA TRP A 23 -1.70 -13.67 9.88
C TRP A 23 -1.35 -14.38 11.20
N SER A 24 -0.27 -15.16 11.22
CA SER A 24 0.23 -15.83 12.43
C SER A 24 0.56 -14.84 13.54
N ARG A 25 1.24 -13.73 13.21
CA ARG A 25 1.59 -12.69 14.18
C ARG A 25 0.38 -11.93 14.69
N LEU A 26 -0.59 -11.65 13.82
CA LEU A 26 -1.85 -11.02 14.19
C LEU A 26 -2.63 -11.90 15.18
N LEU A 27 -2.79 -13.19 14.89
CA LEU A 27 -3.47 -14.14 15.79
C LEU A 27 -2.75 -14.31 17.13
N SER A 28 -1.42 -14.12 17.13
CA SER A 28 -0.60 -14.15 18.35
C SER A 28 -0.64 -12.84 19.14
N GLY A 29 -1.45 -11.85 18.74
CA GLY A 29 -1.61 -10.57 19.43
C GLY A 29 -0.39 -9.64 19.33
N GLN A 30 0.47 -9.83 18.33
CA GLN A 30 1.62 -8.96 18.13
C GLN A 30 1.20 -7.60 17.53
N SER A 31 1.97 -6.55 17.84
CA SER A 31 1.78 -5.21 17.30
C SER A 31 3.01 -4.77 16.50
N GLY A 32 2.77 -4.13 15.35
CA GLY A 32 3.80 -3.50 14.53
C GLY A 32 3.96 -2.00 14.79
N ILE A 33 3.32 -1.47 15.83
CA ILE A 33 3.40 -0.06 16.19
C ILE A 33 4.70 0.19 16.96
N ILE A 34 5.49 1.14 16.48
CA ILE A 34 6.77 1.54 17.06
C ILE A 34 6.81 3.04 17.32
N GLU A 35 7.78 3.48 18.12
CA GLU A 35 8.15 4.89 18.22
C GLU A 35 8.84 5.34 16.92
N LEU A 36 8.46 6.50 16.43
CA LEU A 36 9.05 7.11 15.23
C LEU A 36 10.37 7.83 15.56
N PRO A 37 11.33 7.89 14.62
CA PRO A 37 12.57 8.65 14.82
C PRO A 37 12.32 10.12 15.12
N GLN A 38 13.16 10.72 15.99
CA GLN A 38 13.06 12.13 16.39
C GLN A 38 13.02 13.09 15.20
N ALA A 39 13.71 12.78 14.08
CA ALA A 39 13.68 13.60 12.87
C ALA A 39 12.26 13.79 12.29
N ILE A 40 11.39 12.80 12.47
CA ILE A 40 9.99 12.83 12.03
C ILE A 40 9.11 13.57 13.04
N VAL A 41 9.30 13.32 14.35
CA VAL A 41 8.32 13.72 15.39
C VAL A 41 8.73 14.90 16.25
N ASP A 42 9.89 15.50 16.00
CA ASP A 42 10.34 16.69 16.72
C ASP A 42 9.32 17.83 16.63
N GLY A 43 8.89 18.34 17.80
CA GLY A 43 7.82 19.33 17.91
C GLY A 43 6.40 18.83 17.64
N ILE A 44 6.18 17.51 17.50
CA ILE A 44 4.88 16.89 17.25
C ILE A 44 4.46 16.02 18.45
N ALA A 45 3.20 16.12 18.86
CA ALA A 45 2.66 15.37 20.01
C ALA A 45 2.53 13.86 19.72
N ALA A 46 2.13 13.49 18.51
CA ALA A 46 2.03 12.11 18.08
C ALA A 46 3.40 11.54 17.72
N LYS A 47 3.82 10.47 18.39
CA LYS A 47 5.18 9.92 18.32
C LYS A 47 5.28 8.50 17.80
N VAL A 48 4.16 7.85 17.49
CA VAL A 48 4.12 6.42 17.18
C VAL A 48 3.43 6.16 15.83
N ALA A 49 3.84 5.11 15.14
CA ALA A 49 3.24 4.66 13.90
C ALA A 49 3.43 3.15 13.67
N GLY A 50 2.57 2.55 12.86
CA GLY A 50 2.79 1.22 12.30
C GLY A 50 3.73 1.31 11.10
N VAL A 51 5.00 0.95 11.27
CA VAL A 51 6.03 1.05 10.23
C VAL A 51 6.29 -0.33 9.64
N VAL A 52 6.30 -0.45 8.32
CA VAL A 52 6.67 -1.69 7.64
C VAL A 52 8.15 -1.93 7.92
N PRO A 53 8.52 -3.07 8.54
CA PRO A 53 9.91 -3.28 8.93
C PRO A 53 10.71 -3.69 7.70
N ASP A 54 11.92 -3.14 7.54
CA ASP A 54 12.79 -3.50 6.42
C ASP A 54 13.35 -4.92 6.59
N TYR A 55 13.70 -5.55 5.47
CA TYR A 55 14.37 -6.84 5.44
C TYR A 55 15.74 -6.79 6.10
N SER A 56 16.00 -7.77 6.96
CA SER A 56 17.32 -8.04 7.54
C SER A 56 17.42 -9.52 7.89
N PRO A 57 18.62 -10.07 8.16
CA PRO A 57 18.74 -11.45 8.65
C PRO A 57 17.92 -11.72 9.93
N GLN A 58 17.65 -10.69 10.74
CA GLN A 58 16.82 -10.78 11.95
C GLN A 58 15.32 -10.62 11.65
N ASN A 59 14.98 -10.06 10.48
CA ASN A 59 13.61 -9.88 10.01
C ASN A 59 13.49 -10.32 8.54
N PRO A 60 13.52 -11.65 8.28
CA PRO A 60 13.53 -12.19 6.92
C PRO A 60 12.21 -11.94 6.16
N GLU A 61 11.14 -11.71 6.90
CA GLU A 61 9.81 -11.32 6.39
C GLU A 61 9.63 -9.79 6.40
N GLY A 62 10.70 -9.02 6.54
CA GLY A 62 10.68 -7.58 6.28
C GLY A 62 10.59 -7.26 4.80
N PHE A 63 10.25 -6.02 4.51
CA PHE A 63 10.17 -5.49 3.16
C PHE A 63 11.56 -5.39 2.53
N ASP A 64 11.75 -6.04 1.39
CA ASP A 64 12.97 -5.95 0.58
C ASP A 64 12.60 -5.37 -0.78
N PRO A 65 13.02 -4.13 -1.12
CA PRO A 65 12.67 -3.51 -2.38
C PRO A 65 13.19 -4.30 -3.60
N ASN A 66 14.17 -5.18 -3.43
CA ASN A 66 14.66 -6.06 -4.50
C ASN A 66 13.69 -7.21 -4.82
N ARG A 67 12.78 -7.55 -3.89
CA ARG A 67 11.67 -8.47 -4.17
C ARG A 67 10.61 -7.79 -5.03
N ALA A 68 10.41 -6.48 -4.87
CA ALA A 68 9.46 -5.71 -5.67
C ALA A 68 9.93 -5.47 -7.11
N THR A 69 11.13 -4.90 -7.27
CA THR A 69 11.70 -4.58 -8.59
C THR A 69 13.21 -4.34 -8.52
N GLU A 70 13.85 -4.19 -9.69
CA GLU A 70 15.29 -3.97 -9.79
C GLU A 70 15.75 -2.60 -9.25
N PRO A 71 16.96 -2.46 -8.67
CA PRO A 71 17.44 -1.23 -8.05
C PRO A 71 17.37 0.04 -8.90
N LYS A 72 17.45 -0.11 -10.23
CA LYS A 72 17.36 1.00 -11.17
C LYS A 72 15.95 1.58 -11.24
N GLU A 73 14.93 0.73 -11.19
CA GLU A 73 13.53 1.13 -11.24
C GLU A 73 13.05 1.64 -9.88
N GLN A 74 13.56 1.08 -8.77
CA GLN A 74 13.26 1.54 -7.40
C GLN A 74 13.45 3.06 -7.23
N ARG A 75 14.51 3.65 -7.82
CA ARG A 75 14.83 5.08 -7.71
C ARG A 75 13.84 6.02 -8.42
N LYS A 76 12.90 5.47 -9.19
CA LYS A 76 11.90 6.21 -9.95
C LYS A 76 10.53 6.21 -9.26
N MET A 77 10.44 5.57 -8.09
CA MET A 77 9.19 5.23 -7.44
C MET A 77 9.23 5.70 -5.98
N ASP A 78 8.11 6.20 -5.48
CA ASP A 78 7.92 6.36 -4.04
C ASP A 78 7.64 4.99 -3.39
N ARG A 79 7.83 4.90 -2.06
CA ARG A 79 7.75 3.66 -1.27
C ARG A 79 6.41 2.95 -1.44
N PHE A 80 5.30 3.69 -1.60
CA PHE A 80 3.97 3.08 -1.77
C PHE A 80 3.88 2.24 -3.06
N ILE A 81 4.56 2.63 -4.14
CA ILE A 81 4.56 1.85 -5.39
C ILE A 81 5.30 0.53 -5.17
N LEU A 82 6.41 0.55 -4.45
CA LEU A 82 7.19 -0.65 -4.18
C LEU A 82 6.43 -1.64 -3.29
N PHE A 83 5.70 -1.15 -2.29
CA PHE A 83 4.79 -1.98 -1.49
C PHE A 83 3.70 -2.63 -2.35
N ALA A 84 3.12 -1.88 -3.29
CA ALA A 84 2.12 -2.42 -4.21
C ALA A 84 2.70 -3.52 -5.11
N LEU A 85 3.91 -3.33 -5.64
CA LEU A 85 4.60 -4.33 -6.46
C LEU A 85 4.85 -5.64 -5.70
N GLU A 86 5.38 -5.57 -4.46
CA GLU A 86 5.61 -6.78 -3.67
C GLU A 86 4.31 -7.49 -3.29
N ALA A 87 3.29 -6.75 -2.81
CA ALA A 87 1.98 -7.34 -2.50
C ALA A 87 1.29 -7.91 -3.76
N ALA A 88 1.46 -7.28 -4.92
CA ALA A 88 0.88 -7.76 -6.17
C ALA A 88 1.52 -9.09 -6.58
N GLN A 89 2.85 -9.19 -6.48
CA GLN A 89 3.57 -10.42 -6.77
C GLN A 89 3.09 -11.57 -5.89
N GLN A 90 2.98 -11.36 -4.56
CA GLN A 90 2.46 -12.38 -3.65
C GLN A 90 1.05 -12.85 -4.05
N ALA A 91 0.14 -11.91 -4.32
CA ALA A 91 -1.24 -12.23 -4.68
C ALA A 91 -1.35 -12.99 -6.00
N LEU A 92 -0.59 -12.57 -7.03
CA LEU A 92 -0.57 -13.20 -8.34
C LEU A 92 0.08 -14.59 -8.32
N GLU A 93 1.13 -14.77 -7.51
CA GLU A 93 1.76 -16.07 -7.30
C GLU A 93 0.82 -17.05 -6.61
N GLN A 94 0.11 -16.62 -5.55
CA GLN A 94 -0.88 -17.46 -4.87
C GLN A 94 -2.05 -17.83 -5.79
N ALA A 95 -2.52 -16.88 -6.61
CA ALA A 95 -3.57 -17.13 -7.61
C ALA A 95 -3.07 -17.96 -8.81
N ASN A 96 -1.76 -18.17 -8.94
CA ASN A 96 -1.12 -18.75 -10.11
C ASN A 96 -1.54 -18.06 -11.43
N TRP A 97 -1.72 -16.73 -11.40
CA TRP A 97 -2.16 -15.96 -12.56
C TRP A 97 -0.98 -15.34 -13.30
N ARG A 98 -0.73 -15.81 -14.52
CA ARG A 98 0.28 -15.28 -15.45
C ARG A 98 -0.31 -15.29 -16.87
N PRO A 99 -0.90 -14.18 -17.34
CA PRO A 99 -1.61 -14.17 -18.61
C PRO A 99 -0.65 -14.50 -19.77
N ARG A 100 -1.05 -15.41 -20.65
CA ARG A 100 -0.23 -15.94 -21.76
C ARG A 100 -0.71 -15.47 -23.13
N SER A 101 -1.92 -14.95 -23.21
CA SER A 101 -2.53 -14.42 -24.44
C SER A 101 -2.88 -12.94 -24.28
N ASP A 102 -3.00 -12.24 -25.40
CA ASP A 102 -3.48 -10.86 -25.40
C ASP A 102 -4.89 -10.74 -24.82
N ASP A 103 -5.76 -11.72 -25.08
CA ASP A 103 -7.10 -11.76 -24.47
C ASP A 103 -7.00 -11.77 -22.93
N GLU A 104 -6.28 -12.73 -22.34
CA GLU A 104 -6.10 -12.77 -20.88
C GLU A 104 -5.49 -11.47 -20.32
N ARG A 105 -4.55 -10.85 -21.04
CA ARG A 105 -3.94 -9.57 -20.65
C ARG A 105 -4.96 -8.44 -20.64
N PHE A 106 -5.76 -8.30 -21.71
CA PHE A 106 -6.80 -7.27 -21.84
C PHE A 106 -8.02 -7.54 -20.94
N ARG A 107 -8.22 -8.78 -20.49
CA ARG A 107 -9.26 -9.19 -19.54
C ARG A 107 -8.82 -9.16 -18.08
N THR A 108 -7.57 -8.78 -17.80
CA THR A 108 -7.04 -8.57 -16.45
C THR A 108 -7.04 -7.09 -16.09
N ALA A 109 -7.89 -6.70 -15.13
CA ALA A 109 -7.94 -5.34 -14.61
C ALA A 109 -6.96 -5.12 -13.44
N THR A 110 -6.53 -3.87 -13.24
CA THR A 110 -5.70 -3.45 -12.11
C THR A 110 -6.34 -2.26 -11.41
N VAL A 111 -6.89 -2.46 -10.21
CA VAL A 111 -7.60 -1.43 -9.45
C VAL A 111 -6.96 -1.26 -8.07
N ILE A 112 -5.97 -0.39 -7.97
CA ILE A 112 -5.19 -0.20 -6.73
C ILE A 112 -5.41 1.21 -6.20
N ALA A 113 -6.00 1.30 -5.01
CA ALA A 113 -6.22 2.55 -4.32
C ALA A 113 -4.98 3.06 -3.58
N SER A 114 -4.93 4.37 -3.39
CA SER A 114 -4.11 5.02 -2.37
C SER A 114 -4.89 6.21 -1.81
N GLY A 115 -4.76 6.50 -0.51
CA GLY A 115 -5.46 7.62 0.12
C GLY A 115 -4.79 8.94 -0.19
N VAL A 116 -3.45 8.97 -0.13
CA VAL A 116 -2.64 10.17 -0.31
C VAL A 116 -1.70 10.05 -1.52
N GLY A 117 -1.18 8.85 -1.80
CA GLY A 117 -0.19 8.62 -2.85
C GLY A 117 1.25 8.80 -2.35
N GLY A 118 2.17 9.19 -3.23
CA GLY A 118 3.60 9.31 -2.89
C GLY A 118 3.92 10.58 -2.12
N PHE A 119 3.41 10.69 -0.90
CA PHE A 119 3.54 11.87 -0.07
C PHE A 119 5.01 12.19 0.26
N GLY A 120 5.84 11.17 0.52
CA GLY A 120 7.27 11.34 0.75
C GLY A 120 7.97 12.00 -0.43
N ALA A 121 7.77 11.47 -1.64
CA ALA A 121 8.30 12.04 -2.87
C ALA A 121 7.80 13.48 -3.15
N ILE A 122 6.54 13.81 -2.83
CA ILE A 122 6.04 15.19 -2.93
C ILE A 122 6.79 16.11 -1.96
N ALA A 123 6.90 15.71 -0.69
CA ALA A 123 7.57 16.50 0.34
C ALA A 123 9.06 16.73 -0.01
N ASP A 124 9.74 15.70 -0.53
CA ASP A 124 11.14 15.79 -0.94
C ASP A 124 11.33 16.60 -2.23
N ALA A 125 10.37 16.57 -3.16
CA ALA A 125 10.37 17.44 -4.31
C ALA A 125 10.28 18.92 -3.88
N VAL A 126 9.37 19.25 -2.97
CA VAL A 126 9.25 20.62 -2.40
C VAL A 126 10.54 21.01 -1.67
N ARG A 127 11.08 20.14 -0.81
CA ARG A 127 12.37 20.41 -0.14
C ARG A 127 13.50 20.65 -1.14
N THR A 128 13.52 19.90 -2.25
CA THR A 128 14.51 20.08 -3.32
C THR A 128 14.34 21.42 -4.03
N THR A 129 13.10 21.84 -4.34
CA THR A 129 12.85 23.13 -4.99
C THR A 129 13.26 24.30 -4.11
N GLU A 130 12.96 24.24 -2.82
CA GLU A 130 13.32 25.30 -1.86
C GLU A 130 14.82 25.38 -1.58
N THR A 131 15.51 24.23 -1.46
CA THR A 131 16.92 24.22 -1.04
C THR A 131 17.93 24.22 -2.18
N ARG A 132 17.56 23.66 -3.35
CA ARG A 132 18.49 23.47 -4.49
C ARG A 132 17.95 24.01 -5.81
N GLY A 133 16.70 24.47 -5.84
CA GLY A 133 16.02 24.99 -7.02
C GLY A 133 15.37 23.92 -7.90
N PRO A 134 14.33 24.29 -8.69
CA PRO A 134 13.51 23.36 -9.46
C PRO A 134 14.24 22.61 -10.58
N ARG A 135 15.36 23.14 -11.09
CA ARG A 135 16.19 22.45 -12.10
C ARG A 135 16.84 21.16 -11.58
N ARG A 136 16.79 20.90 -10.27
CA ARG A 136 17.34 19.68 -9.64
C ARG A 136 16.32 18.55 -9.49
N LEU A 137 15.06 18.77 -9.88
CA LEU A 137 14.06 17.71 -9.86
C LEU A 137 14.39 16.60 -10.87
N SER A 138 14.12 15.37 -10.48
CA SER A 138 14.25 14.20 -11.35
C SER A 138 13.16 14.23 -12.43
N PRO A 139 13.43 13.75 -13.66
CA PRO A 139 12.38 13.49 -14.65
C PRO A 139 11.30 12.52 -14.16
N PHE A 140 11.63 11.68 -13.17
CA PHE A 140 10.70 10.73 -12.56
C PHE A 140 9.91 11.30 -11.38
N THR A 141 10.10 12.58 -11.04
CA THR A 141 9.41 13.19 -9.88
C THR A 141 7.89 13.06 -9.97
N ILE A 142 7.28 13.33 -11.13
CA ILE A 142 5.82 13.21 -11.27
C ILE A 142 5.38 11.72 -11.24
N PRO A 143 5.95 10.82 -12.07
CA PRO A 143 5.59 9.40 -12.00
C PRO A 143 5.85 8.74 -10.63
N SER A 144 6.75 9.26 -9.81
CA SER A 144 7.05 8.61 -8.53
C SER A 144 5.93 8.76 -7.51
N PHE A 145 5.08 9.79 -7.59
CA PHE A 145 4.07 10.07 -6.55
C PHE A 145 2.61 10.01 -6.98
N LEU A 146 2.31 10.01 -8.28
CA LEU A 146 0.93 9.97 -8.76
C LEU A 146 0.22 8.72 -8.21
N ALA A 147 -0.92 8.87 -7.55
CA ALA A 147 -1.61 7.77 -6.86
C ALA A 147 -1.89 6.56 -7.77
N ASN A 148 -2.20 6.79 -9.05
CA ASN A 148 -2.44 5.72 -10.03
C ASN A 148 -1.19 4.94 -10.44
N MET A 149 0.01 5.39 -10.07
CA MET A 149 1.26 4.73 -10.46
C MET A 149 1.53 3.45 -9.69
N ALA A 150 0.87 3.19 -8.55
CA ALA A 150 0.86 1.84 -7.96
C ALA A 150 0.21 0.83 -8.92
N ALA A 151 -1.02 1.11 -9.39
CA ALA A 151 -1.67 0.30 -10.42
C ALA A 151 -0.88 0.29 -11.74
N GLY A 152 -0.34 1.44 -12.16
CA GLY A 152 0.46 1.57 -13.38
C GLY A 152 1.71 0.70 -13.37
N ALA A 153 2.50 0.74 -12.30
CA ALA A 153 3.72 -0.05 -12.18
C ALA A 153 3.43 -1.55 -12.18
N VAL A 154 2.41 -1.99 -11.43
CA VAL A 154 1.98 -3.39 -11.40
C VAL A 154 1.49 -3.84 -12.79
N SER A 155 0.68 -3.02 -13.46
CA SER A 155 0.18 -3.31 -14.81
C SER A 155 1.33 -3.47 -15.81
N ILE A 156 2.35 -2.60 -15.75
CA ILE A 156 3.54 -2.67 -16.60
C ILE A 156 4.36 -3.92 -16.29
N GLN A 157 4.64 -4.21 -15.02
CA GLN A 157 5.47 -5.34 -14.60
C GLN A 157 4.88 -6.71 -14.97
N HIS A 158 3.55 -6.84 -14.92
CA HIS A 158 2.87 -8.10 -15.20
C HIS A 158 2.17 -8.16 -16.57
N GLY A 159 2.29 -7.10 -17.38
CA GLY A 159 1.77 -7.05 -18.75
C GLY A 159 0.24 -7.01 -18.84
N PHE A 160 -0.44 -6.53 -17.80
CA PHE A 160 -1.89 -6.34 -17.81
C PHE A 160 -2.27 -5.19 -18.75
N GLY A 161 -3.27 -5.43 -19.59
CA GLY A 161 -3.76 -4.47 -20.58
C GLY A 161 -5.23 -4.07 -20.37
N GLY A 162 -5.91 -4.64 -19.38
CA GLY A 162 -7.30 -4.34 -19.09
C GLY A 162 -7.51 -3.01 -18.38
N ALA A 163 -8.71 -2.83 -17.82
CA ALA A 163 -9.09 -1.61 -17.12
C ALA A 163 -8.12 -1.30 -15.95
N LEU A 164 -7.72 -0.03 -15.86
CA LEU A 164 -6.86 0.48 -14.79
C LEU A 164 -7.59 1.53 -13.98
N GLY A 165 -7.66 1.33 -12.67
CA GLY A 165 -8.32 2.24 -11.73
C GLY A 165 -7.46 2.55 -10.50
N ALA A 166 -7.61 3.76 -9.98
CA ALA A 166 -6.95 4.18 -8.75
C ALA A 166 -7.87 5.11 -7.95
N PRO A 167 -8.89 4.55 -7.26
CA PRO A 167 -9.79 5.37 -6.46
C PRO A 167 -9.02 5.99 -5.29
N VAL A 168 -9.23 7.29 -5.08
CA VAL A 168 -8.59 8.09 -4.01
C VAL A 168 -9.70 8.66 -3.13
N THR A 169 -10.19 7.83 -2.21
CA THR A 169 -11.32 8.16 -1.31
C THR A 169 -10.93 7.98 0.16
N ALA A 170 -9.72 8.44 0.50
CA ALA A 170 -9.15 8.40 1.85
C ALA A 170 -9.18 6.97 2.45
N CYS A 171 -9.53 6.81 3.73
CA CYS A 171 -9.51 5.53 4.42
C CYS A 171 -10.45 4.46 3.83
N ALA A 172 -11.43 4.86 2.99
CA ALA A 172 -12.35 3.92 2.34
C ALA A 172 -11.80 3.38 0.99
N ALA A 173 -10.69 3.93 0.49
CA ALA A 173 -10.25 3.75 -0.88
C ALA A 173 -9.96 2.28 -1.23
N GLY A 174 -9.31 1.52 -0.35
CA GLY A 174 -9.04 0.08 -0.58
C GLY A 174 -10.31 -0.76 -0.69
N VAL A 175 -11.33 -0.48 0.14
CA VAL A 175 -12.63 -1.15 0.06
C VAL A 175 -13.36 -0.78 -1.23
N GLN A 176 -13.30 0.49 -1.62
CA GLN A 176 -13.88 0.94 -2.88
C GLN A 176 -13.19 0.27 -4.08
N ALA A 177 -11.86 0.14 -4.09
CA ALA A 177 -11.14 -0.53 -5.16
C ALA A 177 -11.59 -1.99 -5.35
N ILE A 178 -11.79 -2.73 -4.26
CA ILE A 178 -12.33 -4.11 -4.32
C ILE A 178 -13.75 -4.10 -4.90
N GLY A 179 -14.59 -3.17 -4.46
CA GLY A 179 -15.96 -3.01 -4.97
C GLY A 179 -16.01 -2.65 -6.46
N ASP A 180 -15.15 -1.75 -6.91
CA ASP A 180 -15.07 -1.30 -8.30
C ASP A 180 -14.51 -2.42 -9.20
N ALA A 181 -13.48 -3.14 -8.76
CA ALA A 181 -12.98 -4.33 -9.45
C ALA A 181 -14.05 -5.42 -9.58
N ALA A 182 -14.83 -5.65 -8.52
CA ALA A 182 -15.95 -6.59 -8.57
C ALA A 182 -17.06 -6.14 -9.54
N ARG A 183 -17.29 -4.82 -9.69
CA ARG A 183 -18.23 -4.28 -10.69
C ARG A 183 -17.73 -4.50 -12.10
N LEU A 184 -16.44 -4.28 -12.38
CA LEU A 184 -15.84 -4.55 -13.70
C LEU A 184 -16.01 -6.03 -14.12
N ILE A 185 -15.85 -6.97 -13.19
CA ILE A 185 -16.08 -8.39 -13.47
C ILE A 185 -17.57 -8.67 -13.73
N ARG A 186 -18.47 -8.05 -12.95
CA ARG A 186 -19.93 -8.24 -13.11
C ARG A 186 -20.50 -7.61 -14.38
N SER A 187 -19.97 -6.47 -14.81
CA SER A 187 -20.33 -5.82 -16.07
C SER A 187 -19.76 -6.53 -17.30
N GLY A 188 -18.78 -7.42 -17.08
CA GLY A 188 -18.12 -8.16 -18.14
C GLY A 188 -16.98 -7.39 -18.79
N GLU A 189 -16.50 -6.29 -18.19
CA GLU A 189 -15.35 -5.52 -18.66
C GLU A 189 -14.01 -6.22 -18.34
N ALA A 190 -13.98 -7.05 -17.30
CA ALA A 190 -12.85 -7.91 -16.93
C ALA A 190 -13.33 -9.32 -16.56
N ASP A 191 -12.41 -10.29 -16.55
CA ASP A 191 -12.65 -11.62 -15.97
C ASP A 191 -11.87 -11.82 -14.67
N ILE A 192 -10.72 -11.16 -14.55
CA ILE A 192 -9.84 -11.17 -13.38
C ILE A 192 -9.46 -9.73 -13.05
N ALA A 193 -9.33 -9.43 -11.76
CA ALA A 193 -8.82 -8.16 -11.31
C ALA A 193 -7.85 -8.33 -10.13
N LEU A 194 -6.71 -7.66 -10.22
CA LEU A 194 -5.88 -7.37 -9.06
C LEU A 194 -6.38 -6.08 -8.42
N CYS A 195 -6.78 -6.13 -7.15
CA CYS A 195 -7.41 -5.00 -6.49
C CYS A 195 -7.06 -4.87 -5.00
N GLY A 196 -7.18 -3.67 -4.46
CA GLY A 196 -6.94 -3.40 -3.04
C GLY A 196 -6.41 -1.99 -2.81
N GLY A 197 -5.57 -1.82 -1.79
CA GLY A 197 -5.04 -0.50 -1.43
C GLY A 197 -3.61 -0.54 -0.93
N VAL A 198 -2.94 0.61 -1.04
CA VAL A 198 -1.56 0.81 -0.61
C VAL A 198 -1.35 2.24 -0.10
N GLU A 199 -0.51 2.40 0.91
CA GLU A 199 -0.14 3.69 1.46
C GLU A 199 1.27 3.66 2.07
N ALA A 200 2.04 4.73 1.89
CA ALA A 200 3.34 4.92 2.53
C ALA A 200 3.57 6.41 2.84
N CYS A 201 2.68 6.98 3.65
CA CYS A 201 2.63 8.42 3.87
C CYS A 201 3.21 8.87 5.22
N ILE A 202 4.05 8.06 5.88
CA ILE A 202 4.72 8.48 7.13
C ILE A 202 5.84 9.47 6.80
N ASP A 203 5.56 10.76 7.01
CA ASP A 203 6.51 11.87 6.87
C ASP A 203 6.23 12.89 8.00
N ARG A 204 7.20 13.75 8.31
CA ARG A 204 7.02 14.82 9.31
C ARG A 204 5.78 15.68 9.02
N VAL A 205 5.54 16.01 7.77
CA VAL A 205 4.43 16.89 7.37
C VAL A 205 3.09 16.18 7.55
N SER A 206 2.96 14.92 7.15
CA SER A 206 1.71 14.17 7.30
C SER A 206 1.40 13.86 8.76
N ILE A 207 2.39 13.38 9.54
CA ILE A 207 2.23 13.15 10.97
C ILE A 207 1.86 14.45 11.69
N GLY A 208 2.53 15.56 11.36
CA GLY A 208 2.22 16.88 11.91
C GLY A 208 0.83 17.38 11.55
N ALA A 209 0.39 17.19 10.30
CA ALA A 209 -0.94 17.60 9.85
C ALA A 209 -2.06 16.83 10.55
N PHE A 210 -1.95 15.50 10.67
CA PHE A 210 -2.95 14.70 11.38
C PHE A 210 -2.91 14.93 12.90
N ALA A 211 -1.73 15.22 13.48
CA ALA A 211 -1.62 15.64 14.87
C ALA A 211 -2.28 17.00 15.11
N ALA A 212 -2.09 17.97 14.21
CA ALA A 212 -2.75 19.28 14.27
C ALA A 212 -4.29 19.16 14.16
N ALA A 213 -4.77 18.18 13.38
CA ALA A 213 -6.18 17.82 13.31
C ALA A 213 -6.70 17.05 14.55
N ARG A 214 -5.84 16.78 15.54
CA ARG A 214 -6.14 15.99 16.76
C ARG A 214 -6.70 14.60 16.44
N ALA A 215 -6.19 13.98 15.37
CA ALA A 215 -6.66 12.68 14.92
C ALA A 215 -5.77 11.52 15.39
N LEU A 216 -4.51 11.81 15.77
CA LEU A 216 -3.52 10.81 16.17
C LEU A 216 -3.46 10.63 17.69
N SER A 217 -3.14 9.40 18.12
CA SER A 217 -2.81 9.09 19.52
C SER A 217 -1.54 9.83 19.97
N THR A 218 -1.55 10.34 21.21
CA THR A 218 -0.45 11.15 21.79
C THR A 218 0.02 10.65 23.15
N ASP A 219 -0.79 9.89 23.88
CA ASP A 219 -0.54 9.60 25.30
C ASP A 219 0.26 8.31 25.53
N PHE A 220 0.58 7.58 24.47
CA PHE A 220 1.16 6.23 24.53
C PHE A 220 2.54 6.10 23.89
N ALA A 221 3.31 7.20 23.83
CA ALA A 221 4.65 7.19 23.21
C ALA A 221 5.62 6.19 23.87
N GLU A 222 5.58 6.04 25.20
CA GLU A 222 6.43 5.10 25.94
C GLU A 222 5.93 3.64 25.86
N MET A 223 4.70 3.42 25.39
CA MET A 223 4.11 2.09 25.19
C MET A 223 3.42 2.00 23.81
N PRO A 224 4.18 2.08 22.69
CA PRO A 224 3.59 2.21 21.35
C PRO A 224 2.59 1.10 21.00
N HIS A 225 2.86 -0.12 21.45
CA HIS A 225 1.98 -1.29 21.23
C HIS A 225 0.57 -1.14 21.85
N GLN A 226 0.36 -0.20 22.77
CA GLN A 226 -0.95 0.07 23.40
C GLN A 226 -1.67 1.30 22.83
N ALA A 227 -1.05 2.04 21.92
CA ALA A 227 -1.59 3.31 21.42
C ALA A 227 -2.86 3.11 20.58
N SER A 228 -2.90 2.09 19.73
CA SER A 228 -4.11 1.73 18.99
C SER A 228 -4.99 0.81 19.82
N ARG A 229 -6.02 1.40 20.44
CA ARG A 229 -6.94 0.72 21.36
C ARG A 229 -8.41 0.97 20.99
N PRO A 230 -8.90 0.42 19.85
CA PRO A 230 -10.29 0.61 19.42
C PRO A 230 -11.29 0.24 20.51
N PHE A 231 -12.33 1.06 20.67
CA PHE A 231 -13.42 0.89 21.65
C PHE A 231 -13.04 0.99 23.14
N ASP A 232 -11.76 1.08 23.48
CA ASP A 232 -11.28 1.27 24.85
C ASP A 232 -11.61 2.69 25.37
N GLN A 233 -11.81 2.83 26.69
CA GLN A 233 -12.16 4.10 27.32
C GLN A 233 -11.03 5.14 27.22
N ALA A 234 -9.78 4.68 27.23
CA ALA A 234 -8.58 5.52 27.17
C ALA A 234 -8.08 5.76 25.73
N ARG A 235 -8.86 5.41 24.69
CA ARG A 235 -8.49 5.73 23.31
C ARG A 235 -8.44 7.25 23.09
N ASP A 236 -7.39 7.73 22.45
CA ASP A 236 -7.11 9.17 22.28
C ASP A 236 -6.89 9.58 20.80
N GLY A 237 -6.88 8.62 19.87
CA GLY A 237 -6.74 8.86 18.43
C GLY A 237 -6.41 7.57 17.69
N PHE A 238 -6.25 7.65 16.37
CA PHE A 238 -5.72 6.52 15.60
C PHE A 238 -4.19 6.55 15.57
N VAL A 239 -3.58 5.43 15.16
CA VAL A 239 -2.13 5.37 14.91
C VAL A 239 -1.92 5.22 13.40
N MET A 240 -1.23 6.18 12.78
CA MET A 240 -0.92 6.14 11.35
C MET A 240 -0.04 4.92 11.05
N ALA A 241 -0.25 4.29 9.89
CA ALA A 241 0.55 3.17 9.45
C ALA A 241 0.78 3.22 7.93
N GLU A 242 1.73 2.41 7.47
CA GLU A 242 2.01 2.19 6.05
C GLU A 242 1.88 0.69 5.69
N GLY A 243 1.73 0.40 4.40
CA GLY A 243 1.63 -0.97 3.89
C GLY A 243 0.79 -1.09 2.62
N ALA A 244 0.62 -2.32 2.15
CA ALA A 244 -0.24 -2.70 1.03
C ALA A 244 -1.03 -3.98 1.35
N GLY A 245 -2.28 -4.04 0.90
CA GLY A 245 -3.10 -5.24 0.92
C GLY A 245 -3.80 -5.39 -0.42
N LEU A 246 -3.46 -6.45 -1.17
CA LEU A 246 -3.95 -6.70 -2.52
C LEU A 246 -4.56 -8.10 -2.62
N LEU A 247 -5.58 -8.21 -3.47
CA LEU A 247 -6.34 -9.42 -3.75
C LEU A 247 -6.38 -9.66 -5.25
N VAL A 248 -6.28 -10.92 -5.67
CA VAL A 248 -6.74 -11.36 -6.99
C VAL A 248 -8.18 -11.86 -6.82
N ILE A 249 -9.10 -11.24 -7.57
CA ILE A 249 -10.49 -11.66 -7.65
C ILE A 249 -10.84 -12.07 -9.07
N GLU A 250 -11.69 -13.09 -9.20
CA GLU A 250 -12.08 -13.65 -10.50
C GLU A 250 -13.56 -14.03 -10.55
N GLY A 251 -14.13 -13.99 -11.75
CA GLY A 251 -15.48 -14.44 -12.00
C GLY A 251 -15.56 -15.96 -12.15
N VAL A 252 -16.40 -16.63 -11.35
CA VAL A 252 -16.67 -18.06 -11.51
C VAL A 252 -17.50 -18.25 -12.78
N GLN A 253 -16.94 -18.98 -13.75
CA GLN A 253 -17.75 -19.55 -14.82
C GLN A 253 -18.56 -20.70 -14.22
N ASN A 254 -19.89 -20.65 -14.32
CA ASN A 254 -20.71 -21.80 -13.97
C ASN A 254 -20.36 -22.92 -14.96
N PHE A 255 -19.70 -23.98 -14.51
CA PHE A 255 -19.74 -25.25 -15.21
C PHE A 255 -21.20 -25.70 -15.24
N VAL A 256 -21.83 -25.63 -16.41
CA VAL A 256 -23.13 -26.26 -16.68
C VAL A 256 -22.86 -27.58 -17.37
#